data_AF-A0A353N8M6-F1
#
_entry.id   AF-A0A353N8M6-F1
#
_cell.length_a   1.000
_cell.length_b   1.000
_cell.length_c   1.000
_cell.angle_alpha   90.00
_cell.angle_beta   90.00
_cell.angle_gamma   90.00
#
_symmetry.space_group_name_H-M   'P 1'
#
loop_
_entity.id
_entity.type
_entity.pdbx_description
1 polymer ?
#
loop_
_entity_poly.entity_id
_entity_poly.type
_entity_poly.pdbx_seq_one_letter_code
_entity_poly.pdbx_strand_id
1 'polypeptide(L)'
;ETVGISVRKIRYGSVVVSGFLGGLGGVYLSLGQMDLFREYMSAGKGFIALAATIAGKWNPKGAFLACILFGFAEAMEGQFQLLGMNIPKHFLHMLPYVLTILLILGLVGRSVAPAASGIPYEGRK
;
A
#
# COMPACT_ATOMS: atom_id res chain seq x y z
N GLU A 1 10.79 -26.16 -6.20
CA GLU A 1 11.93 -26.58 -5.35
C GLU A 1 13.28 -26.58 -6.12
N THR A 2 13.35 -26.13 -7.38
CA THR A 2 14.53 -26.32 -8.25
C THR A 2 15.72 -25.37 -7.99
N VAL A 3 15.64 -24.48 -6.99
CA VAL A 3 16.66 -23.44 -6.71
C VAL A 3 17.14 -23.44 -5.24
N GLY A 4 16.85 -24.49 -4.46
CA GLY A 4 17.30 -24.60 -3.05
C GLY A 4 16.59 -23.68 -2.04
N ILE A 5 15.64 -22.86 -2.51
CA ILE A 5 14.86 -21.96 -1.66
C ILE A 5 13.60 -22.67 -1.14
N SER A 6 13.46 -22.77 0.18
CA SER A 6 12.28 -23.35 0.80
C SER A 6 11.07 -22.42 0.67
N VAL A 7 10.19 -22.69 -0.30
CA VAL A 7 8.99 -21.89 -0.60
C VAL A 7 8.06 -21.79 0.61
N ARG A 8 7.96 -22.87 1.39
CA ARG A 8 7.14 -22.92 2.62
C ARG A 8 7.57 -21.86 3.63
N LYS A 9 8.86 -21.75 3.94
CA LYS A 9 9.35 -20.76 4.92
C LYS A 9 9.10 -19.33 4.46
N ILE A 10 9.32 -19.05 3.16
CA ILE A 10 9.08 -17.70 2.61
C ILE A 10 7.59 -17.34 2.69
N ARG A 11 6.68 -18.23 2.29
CA ARG A 11 5.23 -17.95 2.36
C ARG A 11 4.76 -17.70 3.79
N TYR A 12 5.14 -18.55 4.73
CA TYR A 12 4.78 -18.35 6.14
C TYR A 12 5.39 -17.05 6.70
N GLY A 13 6.66 -16.76 6.41
CA GLY A 13 7.29 -15.50 6.80
C GLY A 13 6.56 -14.29 6.23
N SER A 14 6.22 -14.29 4.94
CA SER A 14 5.49 -13.22 4.28
C SER A 14 4.09 -12.98 4.87
N VAL A 15 3.35 -14.05 5.19
CA VAL A 15 2.02 -13.94 5.82
C VAL A 15 2.13 -13.32 7.21
N VAL A 16 3.03 -13.82 8.06
CA VAL A 16 3.24 -13.28 9.41
C VAL A 16 3.63 -11.80 9.37
N VAL A 17 4.57 -11.44 8.49
CA VAL A 17 5.01 -10.05 8.32
C VAL A 17 3.87 -9.16 7.82
N SER A 18 3.06 -9.63 6.85
CA SER A 18 1.90 -8.87 6.36
C SER A 18 0.83 -8.65 7.43
N GLY A 19 0.57 -9.66 8.27
CA GLY A 19 -0.37 -9.55 9.38
C GLY A 19 0.11 -8.57 10.45
N PHE A 20 1.41 -8.63 10.79
CA PHE A 20 2.02 -7.70 11.72
C PHE A 20 1.96 -6.24 11.21
N LEU A 21 2.35 -6.00 9.96
CA LEU A 21 2.28 -4.66 9.35
C LEU A 21 0.84 -4.15 9.20
N GLY A 22 -0.10 -5.02 8.82
CA GLY A 22 -1.53 -4.68 8.76
C GLY A 22 -2.10 -4.31 10.12
N GLY A 23 -1.70 -5.03 11.17
CA GLY A 23 -2.05 -4.71 12.55
C GLY A 23 -1.53 -3.34 12.99
N LEU A 24 -0.26 -3.03 12.71
CA LEU A 24 0.31 -1.70 12.98
C LEU A 24 -0.44 -0.57 12.26
N GLY A 25 -0.84 -0.80 11.00
CA GLY A 25 -1.67 0.14 10.25
C GLY A 25 -3.05 0.36 10.89
N GLY A 26 -3.68 -0.70 11.40
CA GLY A 26 -4.95 -0.59 12.12
C GLY A 26 -4.86 0.18 13.44
N VAL A 27 -3.76 0.01 14.17
CA VAL A 27 -3.47 0.79 15.38
C VAL A 27 -3.29 2.27 15.04
N TYR A 28 -2.55 2.59 13.97
CA TYR A 28 -2.40 3.96 13.48
C TYR A 28 -3.74 4.61 13.11
N LEU A 29 -4.63 3.88 12.44
CA LEU A 29 -5.97 4.40 12.13
C LEU A 29 -6.80 4.68 13.39
N SER A 30 -6.70 3.81 14.40
CA SER A 30 -7.54 3.88 15.62
C SER A 30 -7.04 4.87 16.66
N LEU A 31 -5.72 5.07 16.78
CA LEU A 31 -5.10 5.96 17.78
C LEU A 31 -4.52 7.23 17.17
N GLY A 32 -4.03 7.19 15.93
CA GLY A 32 -3.27 8.28 15.32
C GLY A 32 -4.12 9.30 14.59
N GLN A 33 -5.20 8.88 13.92
CA GLN A 33 -5.94 9.76 13.01
C GLN A 33 -7.14 10.45 13.68
N MET A 34 -7.88 9.72 14.49
CA MET A 34 -8.97 10.23 15.31
C MET A 34 -8.98 9.33 16.55
N ASP A 35 -8.84 9.89 17.75
CA ASP A 35 -8.86 9.20 19.05
C ASP A 35 -10.19 8.45 19.36
N LEU A 36 -11.00 8.19 18.33
CA LEU A 36 -12.31 7.58 18.33
C LEU A 36 -12.42 6.60 17.16
N PHE A 37 -12.76 5.35 17.48
CA PHE A 37 -13.12 4.35 16.48
C PHE A 37 -14.45 4.73 15.82
N ARG A 38 -14.42 5.13 14.54
CA ARG A 38 -15.60 5.55 13.78
C ARG A 38 -15.88 4.55 12.66
N GLU A 39 -17.12 4.37 12.24
CA GLU A 39 -17.39 3.58 11.05
C GLU A 39 -16.66 4.17 9.83
N TYR A 40 -16.12 3.29 8.98
CA TYR A 40 -15.43 3.64 7.73
C TYR A 40 -14.06 4.32 7.88
N MET A 41 -13.32 4.14 9.00
CA MET A 41 -11.99 4.77 9.20
C MET A 41 -10.96 4.43 8.11
N SER A 42 -11.04 3.23 7.54
CA SER A 42 -10.12 2.80 6.50
C SER A 42 -10.35 3.53 5.18
N ALA A 43 -11.50 4.18 4.98
CA ALA A 43 -11.83 5.08 3.87
C ALA A 43 -11.38 4.60 2.48
N GLY A 44 -11.39 3.29 2.23
CA GLY A 44 -10.92 2.73 0.95
C GLY A 44 -9.40 2.74 0.72
N LYS A 45 -8.56 3.06 1.72
CA LYS A 45 -7.08 3.07 1.62
C LYS A 45 -6.47 1.73 1.18
N GLY A 46 -7.20 0.62 1.30
CA GLY A 46 -6.81 -0.66 0.72
C GLY A 46 -6.60 -0.63 -0.80
N PHE A 47 -7.33 0.24 -1.53
CA PHE A 47 -7.13 0.43 -2.96
C PHE A 47 -5.78 1.07 -3.28
N ILE A 48 -5.30 1.96 -2.43
CA ILE A 48 -3.98 2.61 -2.56
C ILE A 48 -2.87 1.57 -2.41
N ALA A 49 -3.01 0.62 -1.48
CA ALA A 49 -2.05 -0.48 -1.32
C ALA A 49 -1.95 -1.34 -2.59
N LEU A 50 -3.08 -1.63 -3.25
CA LEU A 50 -3.08 -2.32 -4.54
C LEU A 50 -2.42 -1.48 -5.63
N ALA A 51 -2.74 -0.18 -5.73
CA ALA A 51 -2.10 0.71 -6.68
C ALA A 51 -0.57 0.77 -6.49
N ALA A 52 -0.09 0.85 -5.24
CA ALA A 52 1.33 0.87 -4.90
C ALA A 52 2.05 -0.43 -5.29
N THR A 53 1.41 -1.59 -5.13
CA THR A 53 2.00 -2.89 -5.53
C THR A 53 2.09 -3.05 -7.05
N ILE A 54 1.07 -2.59 -7.78
CA ILE A 54 1.08 -2.53 -9.25
C ILE A 54 2.18 -1.58 -9.73
N ALA A 55 2.29 -0.41 -9.09
CA ALA A 55 3.31 0.58 -9.42
C ALA A 55 4.73 0.09 -9.09
N GLY A 56 4.87 -0.70 -8.04
CA GLY A 56 6.10 -1.39 -7.67
C GLY A 56 6.50 -2.54 -8.61
N LYS A 57 5.79 -2.77 -9.71
CA LYS A 57 6.00 -3.87 -10.67
C LYS A 57 6.03 -5.25 -9.99
N TRP A 58 5.21 -5.44 -8.95
CA TRP A 58 5.16 -6.68 -8.16
C TRP A 58 6.48 -7.06 -7.47
N ASN A 59 7.46 -6.15 -7.43
CA ASN A 59 8.71 -6.34 -6.69
C ASN A 59 8.56 -5.76 -5.28
N PRO A 60 9.00 -6.47 -4.22
CA PRO A 60 8.85 -6.01 -2.85
C PRO A 60 9.56 -4.68 -2.58
N LYS A 61 10.72 -4.46 -3.20
CA LYS A 61 11.47 -3.19 -3.09
C LYS A 61 10.74 -2.02 -3.75
N GLY A 62 10.14 -2.26 -4.91
CA GLY A 62 9.38 -1.25 -5.65
C GLY A 62 8.07 -0.91 -4.93
N ALA A 63 7.37 -1.92 -4.42
CA ALA A 63 6.16 -1.74 -3.64
C ALA A 63 6.44 -0.96 -2.34
N PHE A 64 7.55 -1.26 -1.65
CA PHE A 64 7.95 -0.53 -0.45
C PHE A 64 8.22 0.96 -0.74
N LEU A 65 8.98 1.27 -1.79
CA LEU A 65 9.25 2.66 -2.17
C LEU A 65 7.96 3.40 -2.56
N ALA A 66 7.08 2.73 -3.32
CA ALA A 66 5.77 3.29 -3.67
C ALA A 66 4.97 3.60 -2.40
N CYS A 67 4.83 2.64 -1.47
CA CYS A 67 4.10 2.84 -0.21
C CYS A 67 4.64 4.03 0.62
N ILE A 68 5.97 4.25 0.65
CA ILE A 68 6.56 5.41 1.33
C ILE A 68 6.14 6.72 0.65
N LEU A 69 6.22 6.79 -0.68
CA LEU A 69 5.80 7.98 -1.44
C LEU A 69 4.31 8.29 -1.22
N PHE A 70 3.49 7.25 -1.19
CA PHE A 70 2.06 7.34 -0.91
C PHE A 70 1.77 7.85 0.50
N GLY A 71 2.43 7.30 1.52
CA GLY A 71 2.29 7.78 2.90
C GLY A 71 2.79 9.21 3.07
N PHE A 72 3.86 9.60 2.36
CA PHE A 72 4.35 10.98 2.35
C PHE A 72 3.33 11.95 1.75
N ALA A 73 2.69 11.57 0.64
CA ALA A 73 1.62 12.37 0.03
C ALA A 73 0.42 12.57 0.98
N GLU A 74 0.02 11.51 1.69
CA GLU A 74 -1.06 11.56 2.68
C GLU A 74 -0.72 12.46 3.88
N ALA A 75 0.52 12.39 4.37
CA ALA A 75 1.00 13.26 5.44
C ALA A 75 1.07 14.74 5.01
N MET A 76 1.48 15.02 3.77
CA MET A 76 1.45 16.37 3.21
C MET A 76 0.02 16.92 3.15
N GLU A 77 -0.95 16.12 2.67
CA GLU A 77 -2.37 16.50 2.67
C GLU A 77 -2.85 16.90 4.07
N GLY A 78 -2.53 16.10 5.09
CA GLY A 78 -2.86 16.39 6.49
C GLY A 78 -2.29 17.73 6.98
N GLN A 79 -1.04 18.03 6.67
CA GLN A 79 -0.41 19.30 7.05
C GLN A 79 -1.01 20.50 6.32
N PHE A 80 -1.38 20.37 5.05
CA PHE A 80 -2.04 21.45 4.30
C PHE A 80 -3.45 21.74 4.82
N GLN A 81 -4.18 20.72 5.30
CA GLN A 81 -5.48 20.92 5.95
C GLN A 81 -5.36 21.70 7.27
N LEU A 82 -4.28 21.49 8.03
CA LEU A 82 -4.03 22.17 9.31
C LEU A 82 -3.62 23.64 9.15
N LEU A 83 -2.98 24.02 8.03
CA LEU A 83 -2.53 25.38 7.75
C LEU A 83 -3.66 26.34 7.28
N GLY A 84 -4.90 25.87 7.17
CA GLY A 84 -6.07 26.74 6.97
C GLY A 84 -6.12 27.47 5.62
N MET A 85 -5.35 27.05 4.61
CA MET A 85 -5.51 27.58 3.27
C MET A 85 -6.89 27.23 2.74
N ASN A 86 -7.63 28.27 2.32
CA ASN A 86 -9.02 28.26 1.86
C ASN A 86 -9.20 27.56 0.49
N ILE A 87 -8.45 26.49 0.25
CA ILE A 87 -8.54 25.64 -0.94
C ILE A 87 -9.66 24.63 -0.66
N PRO A 88 -10.68 24.53 -1.54
CA PRO A 88 -11.77 23.58 -1.38
C PRO A 88 -11.21 22.17 -1.14
N LYS A 89 -11.68 21.49 -0.09
CA LYS A 89 -11.22 20.16 0.36
C LYS A 89 -11.14 19.13 -0.78
N HIS A 90 -11.95 19.30 -1.81
CA HIS A 90 -11.95 18.50 -3.03
C HIS A 90 -10.62 18.48 -3.79
N PHE A 91 -9.87 19.60 -3.83
CA PHE A 91 -8.57 19.66 -4.51
C PHE A 91 -7.47 18.94 -3.72
N LEU A 92 -7.51 19.04 -2.38
CA LEU A 92 -6.56 18.38 -1.49
C LEU A 92 -6.78 16.85 -1.48
N HIS A 93 -8.03 16.39 -1.45
CA HIS A 93 -8.35 14.97 -1.59
C HIS A 93 -8.01 14.39 -2.98
N MET A 94 -7.83 15.23 -3.99
CA MET A 94 -7.39 14.80 -5.32
C MET A 94 -5.87 14.59 -5.40
N LEU A 95 -5.08 15.20 -4.51
CA LEU A 95 -3.61 15.14 -4.52
C LEU A 95 -3.07 13.70 -4.53
N PRO A 96 -3.56 12.78 -3.66
CA PRO A 96 -3.12 11.38 -3.67
C PRO A 96 -3.37 10.73 -5.03
N TYR A 97 -4.53 11.00 -5.64
CA TYR A 97 -4.91 10.42 -6.94
C TYR A 97 -4.07 10.99 -8.08
N VAL A 98 -3.85 12.29 -8.14
CA VAL A 98 -2.98 12.90 -9.16
C VAL A 98 -1.56 12.37 -9.05
N LEU A 99 -1.06 12.21 -7.83
CA LEU A 99 0.24 11.62 -7.57
C LEU A 99 0.28 10.15 -8.00
N THR A 100 -0.80 9.37 -7.81
CA THR A 100 -0.90 8.00 -8.35
C THR A 100 -0.79 7.97 -9.85
N ILE A 101 -1.51 8.85 -10.54
CA ILE A 101 -1.55 8.94 -12.00
C ILE A 101 -0.15 9.27 -12.52
N LEU A 102 0.53 10.24 -11.92
CA LEU A 102 1.90 10.61 -12.30
C LEU A 102 2.90 9.48 -12.04
N LEU A 103 2.80 8.80 -10.89
CA LEU A 103 3.70 7.72 -10.52
C LEU A 103 3.52 6.51 -11.46
N ILE A 104 2.26 6.19 -11.81
CA ILE A 104 1.92 5.12 -12.75
C ILE A 104 2.39 5.46 -14.17
N LEU A 105 2.09 6.66 -14.66
CA LEU A 105 2.50 7.10 -16.00
C LEU A 105 4.02 7.23 -16.15
N GLY A 106 4.73 7.66 -15.10
CA GLY A 106 6.16 7.93 -15.15
C GLY A 106 7.07 6.73 -14.91
N LEU A 107 6.71 5.80 -14.01
CA LEU A 107 7.65 4.77 -13.51
C LEU A 107 7.28 3.33 -13.87
N VAL A 108 6.00 3.06 -14.19
CA VAL A 108 5.48 1.69 -14.10
C VAL A 108 5.58 0.92 -15.42
N GLY A 109 5.54 1.58 -16.58
CA GLY A 109 5.66 0.90 -17.88
C GLY A 109 4.78 -0.35 -17.95
N ARG A 110 5.30 -1.48 -18.43
CA ARG A 110 4.60 -2.79 -18.40
C ARG A 110 4.68 -3.42 -17.01
N SER A 111 3.58 -3.43 -16.26
CA SER A 111 3.41 -4.25 -15.05
C SER A 111 2.80 -5.59 -15.43
N VAL A 112 3.59 -6.66 -15.38
CA VAL A 112 3.12 -8.03 -15.63
C VAL A 112 2.87 -8.69 -14.27
N ALA A 113 1.63 -9.07 -14.01
CA ALA A 113 1.29 -9.77 -12.79
C ALA A 113 2.03 -11.12 -12.70
N PRO A 114 2.49 -11.53 -11.51
CA PRO A 114 3.19 -12.79 -11.33
C PRO A 114 2.25 -13.95 -11.67
N ALA A 115 2.71 -14.85 -12.54
CA ALA A 115 1.94 -16.00 -13.03
C ALA A 115 1.46 -16.97 -11.92
N ALA A 116 2.06 -16.90 -10.72
CA ALA A 116 1.70 -17.72 -9.57
C ALA A 116 0.74 -17.03 -8.58
N SER A 117 0.17 -15.87 -8.93
CA SER A 117 -0.79 -15.17 -8.09
C SER A 117 -2.07 -16.01 -7.94
N GLY A 118 -2.46 -16.32 -6.69
CA GLY A 118 -3.65 -17.12 -6.40
C GLY A 118 -3.51 -18.63 -6.58
N ILE A 119 -2.35 -19.14 -7.02
CA ILE A 119 -2.15 -20.59 -7.19
C ILE A 119 -1.68 -21.23 -5.87
N PRO A 120 -2.45 -22.19 -5.30
CA PRO A 120 -2.04 -22.95 -4.13
C PRO A 120 -0.72 -23.67 -4.38
N TYR A 121 0.16 -23.71 -3.37
CA TYR A 121 1.41 -24.47 -3.49
C TYR A 121 1.11 -25.94 -3.21
N GLU A 122 1.10 -26.74 -4.26
CA GLU A 122 1.15 -28.19 -4.15
C GLU A 122 2.58 -28.59 -3.80
N GLY A 123 2.83 -28.79 -2.50
CA GLY A 123 4.07 -29.40 -2.05
C GLY A 123 4.14 -30.81 -2.60
N ARG A 124 5.30 -31.20 -3.18
CA ARG A 124 5.55 -32.60 -3.54
C ARG A 124 5.40 -33.44 -2.26
N LYS A 125 4.49 -34.41 -2.28
CA LYS A 125 4.34 -35.42 -1.23
C LYS A 125 5.66 -36.14 -1.01
#